data_AF-A0A523RKZ0-F1
#
_entry.id   AF-A0A523RKZ0-F1
#
_cell.length_a   1.000
_cell.length_b   1.000
_cell.length_c   1.000
_cell.angle_alpha   90.00
_cell.angle_beta   90.00
_cell.angle_gamma   90.00
#
_symmetry.space_group_name_H-M   'P 1'
#
loop_
_entity.id
_entity.type
_entity.pdbx_description
1 polymer ?
#
loop_
_entity_poly.entity_id
_entity_poly.type
_entity_poly.pdbx_seq_one_letter_code
_entity_poly.pdbx_strand_id
1 'polypeptide(L)'
;MKNSIIYQYLFIVTLLFANPTWGISADVKPPESWITVFVHGIVGLDAKTCLSNIFQFLTDHIANTTYEKTVEYMRADPFFTKNQAMQELGLLPIDLNNYTKGYASGSVARIYNHILSLCPIKQKTYYYTFGWSGLLSFKTRHLDAQCLYSNLVALTNEKKKRSGIEPKIRLIGYSHGANICLNLAKVKKEKPYASIPLQIDELILLGAPIQRETEQLIENPIFKKIYSFYSRSDHVQKKDMLSSQQLFSKRVFRNRREFTLPFSLTQIEIKILMEKGLKKKKKTKKTKGKAADVRKRSVVKGHSWNLKNMSPGHSELWFMAWTPRHYRRNFPFYPTPIVAITPYLIQLIETTSEKQTTSRHVVVDIRPDHNYMVIRHRYPKRKFTLISFLSKDVFNELTFMAMPNKPDNYTRKEHDKHRTLAQTKAHAYRKEQLRLRRANRYKKAS
;
A
#
# COMPACT_ATOMS: atom_id res chain seq x y z
N MET A 1 -45.15 -36.54 -45.90
CA MET A 1 -45.46 -35.15 -45.50
C MET A 1 -45.00 -34.93 -44.07
N LYS A 2 -43.82 -34.34 -43.87
CA LYS A 2 -43.23 -34.07 -42.56
C LYS A 2 -43.04 -32.56 -42.41
N ASN A 3 -43.70 -32.00 -41.41
CA ASN A 3 -43.64 -30.59 -41.02
C ASN A 3 -42.27 -30.24 -40.42
N SER A 4 -41.70 -29.13 -40.87
CA SER A 4 -40.50 -28.50 -40.30
C SER A 4 -40.81 -27.04 -40.03
N ILE A 5 -41.18 -26.71 -38.79
CA ILE A 5 -41.32 -25.35 -38.29
C ILE A 5 -40.01 -25.00 -37.58
N ILE A 6 -39.26 -24.07 -38.17
CA ILE A 6 -38.02 -23.50 -37.62
C ILE A 6 -38.40 -22.27 -36.79
N TYR A 7 -38.17 -22.33 -35.48
CA TYR A 7 -38.24 -21.16 -34.59
C TYR A 7 -36.94 -20.36 -34.67
N GLN A 8 -36.99 -19.16 -35.24
CA GLN A 8 -35.93 -18.14 -35.10
C GLN A 8 -36.21 -17.27 -33.87
N TYR A 9 -35.33 -17.36 -32.86
CA TYR A 9 -35.28 -16.40 -31.76
C TYR A 9 -34.49 -15.16 -32.20
N LEU A 10 -35.21 -14.07 -32.47
CA LEU A 10 -34.65 -12.74 -32.74
C LEU A 10 -34.47 -12.00 -31.41
N PHE A 11 -33.22 -11.82 -30.97
CA PHE A 11 -32.88 -11.05 -29.77
C PHE A 11 -32.78 -9.57 -30.14
N ILE A 12 -33.84 -8.80 -29.91
CA ILE A 12 -33.85 -7.33 -30.10
C ILE A 12 -33.17 -6.69 -28.88
N VAL A 13 -31.98 -6.11 -29.09
CA VAL A 13 -31.33 -5.21 -28.14
C VAL A 13 -31.76 -3.79 -28.49
N THR A 14 -32.76 -3.28 -27.78
CA THR A 14 -33.19 -1.88 -27.90
C THR A 14 -32.26 -0.98 -27.08
N LEU A 15 -31.38 -0.25 -27.78
CA LEU A 15 -30.63 0.89 -27.23
C LEU A 15 -31.56 2.11 -27.14
N LEU A 16 -32.12 2.36 -25.96
CA LEU A 16 -32.84 3.59 -25.65
C LEU A 16 -31.82 4.70 -25.32
N PHE A 17 -31.50 5.53 -26.32
CA PHE A 17 -30.93 6.86 -26.11
C PHE A 17 -32.08 7.88 -26.12
N ALA A 18 -32.68 8.12 -24.96
CA ALA A 18 -33.50 9.30 -24.73
C ALA A 18 -32.81 10.13 -23.64
N ASN A 19 -32.31 11.31 -24.02
CA ASN A 19 -31.76 12.30 -23.09
C ASN A 19 -32.88 13.29 -22.73
N PRO A 20 -33.56 13.15 -21.59
CA PRO A 20 -34.38 14.24 -21.07
C PRO A 20 -33.44 15.30 -20.47
N THR A 21 -33.30 16.44 -21.14
CA THR A 21 -32.67 17.64 -20.57
C THR A 21 -33.64 18.29 -19.60
N TRP A 22 -33.74 17.72 -18.39
CA TRP A 22 -34.34 18.41 -17.25
C TRP A 22 -33.23 19.18 -16.55
N GLY A 23 -33.28 20.51 -16.68
CA GLY A 23 -32.44 21.45 -15.96
C GLY A 23 -32.79 21.43 -14.47
N ILE A 24 -32.25 20.45 -13.75
CA ILE A 24 -32.17 20.50 -12.30
C ILE A 24 -30.92 21.33 -12.00
N SER A 25 -31.10 22.52 -11.42
CA SER A 25 -30.03 23.21 -10.69
C SER A 25 -29.64 22.32 -9.51
N ALA A 26 -28.82 21.32 -9.77
CA ALA A 26 -28.32 20.40 -8.77
C ALA A 26 -27.48 21.24 -7.81
N ASP A 27 -27.96 21.35 -6.58
CA ASP A 27 -27.21 21.91 -5.45
C ASP A 27 -25.87 21.16 -5.37
N VAL A 28 -24.82 21.76 -5.93
CA VAL A 28 -23.52 21.12 -6.10
C VAL A 28 -22.90 21.07 -4.72
N LYS A 29 -23.14 19.98 -4.00
CA LYS A 29 -22.50 19.74 -2.71
C LYS A 29 -20.99 19.94 -2.88
N PRO A 30 -20.35 20.76 -2.01
CA PRO A 30 -18.94 21.02 -2.12
C PRO A 30 -18.16 19.69 -2.07
N PRO A 31 -17.09 19.56 -2.85
CA PRO A 31 -16.32 18.32 -2.90
C PRO A 31 -15.79 17.98 -1.51
N GLU A 32 -15.89 16.69 -1.15
CA GLU A 32 -15.42 16.22 0.15
C GLU A 32 -13.93 16.55 0.34
N SER A 33 -13.59 17.02 1.54
CA SER A 33 -12.21 17.32 1.93
C SER A 33 -11.56 16.10 2.57
N TRP A 34 -10.39 15.70 2.08
CA TRP A 34 -9.66 14.52 2.53
C TRP A 34 -8.24 14.86 2.97
N ILE A 35 -7.78 14.24 4.05
CA ILE A 35 -6.37 14.14 4.45
C ILE A 35 -5.90 12.74 4.09
N THR A 36 -4.93 12.61 3.19
CA THR A 36 -4.29 11.32 2.85
C THR A 36 -2.88 11.29 3.39
N VAL A 37 -2.57 10.31 4.25
CA VAL A 37 -1.26 10.15 4.88
C VAL A 37 -0.59 8.86 4.43
N PHE A 38 0.61 8.97 3.88
CA PHE A 38 1.46 7.84 3.54
C PHE A 38 2.39 7.49 4.72
N VAL A 39 2.31 6.25 5.20
CA VAL A 39 3.13 5.74 6.31
C VAL A 39 4.04 4.63 5.78
N HIS A 40 5.33 4.95 5.65
CA HIS A 40 6.33 4.08 5.04
C HIS A 40 6.63 2.82 5.88
N GLY A 41 7.29 1.84 5.26
CA GLY A 41 7.76 0.62 5.94
C GLY A 41 9.05 0.84 6.74
N ILE A 42 9.66 -0.23 7.22
CA ILE A 42 11.00 -0.16 7.83
C ILE A 42 12.05 0.42 6.86
N VAL A 43 13.07 1.06 7.42
CA VAL A 43 14.21 1.58 6.65
C VAL A 43 15.43 0.70 6.94
N GLY A 44 16.07 0.18 5.89
CA GLY A 44 17.45 -0.29 5.97
C GLY A 44 17.73 -1.73 6.38
N LEU A 45 16.72 -2.60 6.49
CA LEU A 45 17.00 -4.01 6.79
C LEU A 45 17.37 -4.80 5.54
N ASP A 46 18.56 -5.39 5.58
CA ASP A 46 18.94 -6.52 4.76
C ASP A 46 18.74 -7.78 5.58
N ALA A 47 18.25 -8.86 4.96
CA ALA A 47 17.85 -10.07 5.66
C ALA A 47 18.97 -10.67 6.51
N LYS A 48 20.24 -10.48 6.11
CA LYS A 48 21.43 -10.99 6.80
C LYS A 48 21.70 -10.31 8.16
N THR A 49 21.53 -8.99 8.26
CA THR A 49 21.67 -8.23 9.52
C THR A 49 20.53 -8.48 10.50
N CYS A 50 19.40 -9.00 10.02
CA CYS A 50 18.26 -9.36 10.84
C CYS A 50 18.48 -10.66 11.62
N LEU A 51 19.19 -11.64 11.02
CA LEU A 51 19.36 -12.97 11.61
C LEU A 51 20.32 -13.00 12.82
N SER A 52 21.28 -12.07 12.90
CA SER A 52 22.17 -11.96 14.07
C SER A 52 21.52 -11.26 15.27
N ASN A 53 20.42 -10.52 15.05
CA ASN A 53 19.75 -9.71 16.07
C ASN A 53 18.36 -10.26 16.45
N ILE A 54 17.98 -11.45 15.99
CA ILE A 54 16.65 -12.05 16.18
C ILE A 54 16.23 -12.03 17.65
N PHE A 55 17.11 -12.49 18.56
CA PHE A 55 16.81 -12.56 19.99
C PHE A 55 16.57 -11.17 20.62
N GLN A 56 17.25 -10.12 20.14
CA GLN A 56 17.03 -8.76 20.63
C GLN A 56 15.69 -8.20 20.15
N PHE A 57 15.25 -8.56 18.96
CA PHE A 57 13.92 -8.18 18.47
C PHE A 57 12.80 -8.93 19.19
N LEU A 58 12.99 -10.22 19.47
CA LEU A 58 12.01 -11.03 20.20
C LEU A 58 11.81 -10.56 21.65
N THR A 59 12.85 -10.00 22.27
CA THR A 59 12.80 -9.46 23.65
C THR A 59 12.48 -7.97 23.70
N ASP A 60 12.23 -7.32 22.57
CA ASP A 60 11.97 -5.87 22.45
C ASP A 60 13.10 -4.97 23.01
N HIS A 61 14.30 -5.52 23.23
CA HIS A 61 15.47 -4.81 23.75
C HIS A 61 16.32 -4.23 22.62
N ILE A 62 15.77 -3.29 21.85
CA ILE A 62 16.49 -2.64 20.75
C ILE A 62 17.20 -1.34 21.14
N ALA A 63 16.91 -0.81 22.33
CA ALA A 63 17.46 0.47 22.77
C ALA A 63 18.98 0.39 22.97
N ASN A 64 19.69 1.44 22.55
CA ASN A 64 21.14 1.57 22.55
C ASN A 64 21.88 0.49 21.75
N THR A 65 21.22 -0.17 20.79
CA THR A 65 21.85 -1.16 19.91
C THR A 65 22.47 -0.50 18.68
N THR A 66 23.42 -1.19 18.04
CA THR A 66 23.94 -0.76 16.73
C THR A 66 22.82 -0.73 15.68
N TYR A 67 21.82 -1.61 15.79
CA TYR A 67 20.67 -1.60 14.89
C TYR A 67 19.89 -0.29 14.98
N GLU A 68 19.48 0.10 16.20
CA GLU A 68 18.74 1.34 16.42
C GLU A 68 19.49 2.54 15.84
N LYS A 69 20.78 2.69 16.18
CA LYS A 69 21.59 3.79 15.67
C LYS A 69 21.85 3.73 14.17
N THR A 70 21.93 2.54 13.59
CA THR A 70 22.02 2.41 12.12
C THR A 70 20.76 2.94 11.47
N VAL A 71 19.58 2.54 11.95
CA VAL A 71 18.29 3.01 11.42
C VAL A 71 18.15 4.52 11.62
N GLU A 72 18.53 5.05 12.78
CA GLU A 72 18.54 6.49 13.07
C GLU A 72 19.39 7.26 12.04
N TYR A 73 20.64 6.82 11.81
CA TYR A 73 21.51 7.45 10.81
C TYR A 73 20.97 7.32 9.39
N MET A 74 20.33 6.19 9.05
CA MET A 74 19.70 6.02 7.74
C MET A 74 18.43 6.89 7.59
N ARG A 75 17.66 7.10 8.65
CA ARG A 75 16.48 8.00 8.62
C ARG A 75 16.88 9.46 8.47
N ALA A 76 18.01 9.85 9.07
CA ALA A 76 18.58 11.19 8.95
C ALA A 76 19.24 11.47 7.59
N ASP A 77 19.51 10.43 6.79
CA ASP A 77 20.18 10.57 5.50
C ASP A 77 19.15 10.80 4.36
N PRO A 78 19.17 11.99 3.71
CA PRO A 78 18.23 12.31 2.63
C PRO A 78 18.32 11.39 1.42
N PHE A 79 19.35 10.54 1.32
CA PHE A 79 19.41 9.52 0.29
C PHE A 79 18.19 8.58 0.36
N PHE A 80 17.79 8.12 1.56
CA PHE A 80 16.78 7.06 1.69
C PHE A 80 15.33 7.53 1.47
N THR A 81 15.08 8.85 1.43
CA THR A 81 13.76 9.42 1.10
C THR A 81 13.51 9.49 -0.42
N LYS A 82 14.55 9.29 -1.25
CA LYS A 82 14.49 9.58 -2.69
C LYS A 82 13.69 8.61 -3.54
N ASN A 83 13.17 7.51 -3.00
CA ASN A 83 12.55 6.42 -3.78
C ASN A 83 11.16 5.96 -3.30
N GLN A 84 10.57 6.62 -2.31
CA GLN A 84 9.27 6.24 -1.75
C GLN A 84 8.55 7.46 -1.15
N ALA A 85 7.27 7.32 -0.83
CA ALA A 85 6.52 8.32 -0.10
C ALA A 85 6.96 8.37 1.39
N MET A 86 8.09 9.03 1.63
CA MET A 86 8.71 9.19 2.95
C MET A 86 9.45 10.52 3.02
N GLN A 87 9.29 11.23 4.14
CA GLN A 87 10.06 12.43 4.49
C GLN A 87 10.75 12.21 5.85
N GLU A 88 11.17 13.29 6.51
CA GLU A 88 11.68 13.31 7.87
C GLU A 88 10.63 12.81 8.88
N LEU A 89 11.03 12.68 10.15
CA LEU A 89 10.14 12.23 11.22
C LEU A 89 8.97 13.20 11.44
N GLY A 90 7.81 12.66 11.80
CA GLY A 90 6.59 13.42 12.05
C GLY A 90 5.64 13.45 10.84
N LEU A 91 4.55 14.21 10.99
CA LEU A 91 3.53 14.39 9.96
C LEU A 91 3.87 15.61 9.11
N LEU A 92 4.28 15.40 7.87
CA LEU A 92 4.76 16.47 6.98
C LEU A 92 3.92 16.57 5.72
N PRO A 93 3.54 17.79 5.28
CA PRO A 93 2.80 17.97 4.04
C PRO A 93 3.66 17.62 2.82
N ILE A 94 3.00 17.16 1.77
CA ILE A 94 3.60 16.92 0.46
C ILE A 94 3.21 18.07 -0.46
N ASP A 95 4.21 18.73 -1.04
CA ASP A 95 3.99 19.76 -2.06
C ASP A 95 3.88 19.13 -3.45
N LEU A 96 2.68 19.18 -4.03
CA LEU A 96 2.43 18.64 -5.36
C LEU A 96 3.13 19.44 -6.47
N ASN A 97 3.54 20.68 -6.21
CA ASN A 97 4.22 21.53 -7.18
C ASN A 97 5.75 21.35 -7.17
N ASN A 98 6.28 20.58 -6.22
CA ASN A 98 7.71 20.31 -6.15
C ASN A 98 8.10 19.17 -7.12
N TYR A 99 8.82 19.52 -8.19
CA TYR A 99 9.35 18.60 -9.20
C TYR A 99 10.84 18.26 -9.01
N THR A 100 11.42 18.60 -7.86
CA THR A 100 12.84 18.33 -7.58
C THR A 100 13.16 16.85 -7.74
N LYS A 101 14.33 16.57 -8.34
CA LYS A 101 14.85 15.20 -8.47
C LYS A 101 15.02 14.56 -7.10
N GLY A 102 14.55 13.33 -6.95
CA GLY A 102 14.51 12.62 -5.68
C GLY A 102 13.30 12.97 -4.80
N TYR A 103 12.42 13.89 -5.19
CA TYR A 103 11.19 14.15 -4.43
C TYR A 103 10.10 13.11 -4.71
N ALA A 104 10.36 11.87 -4.27
CA ALA A 104 9.51 10.72 -4.54
C ALA A 104 8.13 10.80 -3.86
N SER A 105 8.03 11.43 -2.70
CA SER A 105 6.73 11.68 -2.03
C SER A 105 5.80 12.52 -2.89
N GLY A 106 6.29 13.63 -3.46
CA GLY A 106 5.55 14.45 -4.41
C GLY A 106 5.16 13.68 -5.66
N SER A 107 6.07 12.86 -6.19
CA SER A 107 5.80 12.03 -7.38
C SER A 107 4.66 11.03 -7.13
N VAL A 108 4.73 10.26 -6.03
CA VAL A 108 3.67 9.32 -5.66
C VAL A 108 2.35 10.05 -5.42
N ALA A 109 2.35 11.16 -4.69
CA ALA A 109 1.14 11.92 -4.38
C ALA A 109 0.50 12.54 -5.63
N ARG A 110 1.29 13.06 -6.58
CA ARG A 110 0.78 13.57 -7.86
C ARG A 110 0.11 12.49 -8.69
N ILE A 111 0.77 11.33 -8.83
CA ILE A 111 0.19 10.19 -9.57
C ILE A 111 -1.10 9.72 -8.88
N TYR A 112 -1.08 9.60 -7.55
CA TYR A 112 -2.25 9.24 -6.75
C TYR A 112 -3.41 10.24 -6.96
N ASN A 113 -3.11 11.54 -6.98
CA ASN A 113 -4.09 12.60 -7.24
C ASN A 113 -4.65 12.55 -8.67
N HIS A 114 -3.79 12.29 -9.67
CA HIS A 114 -4.23 12.10 -11.05
C HIS A 114 -5.17 10.92 -11.17
N ILE A 115 -4.83 9.78 -10.56
CA ILE A 115 -5.70 8.60 -10.54
C ILE A 115 -7.04 8.88 -9.86
N LEU A 116 -7.05 9.62 -8.74
CA LEU A 116 -8.29 10.07 -8.11
C LEU A 116 -9.10 11.00 -9.03
N SER A 117 -8.46 11.80 -9.86
CA SER A 117 -9.18 12.66 -10.82
C SER A 117 -9.90 11.86 -11.91
N LEU A 118 -9.45 10.64 -12.20
CA LEU A 118 -10.11 9.70 -13.11
C LEU A 118 -11.32 9.01 -12.45
N CYS A 119 -11.45 9.11 -11.14
CA CYS A 119 -12.60 8.60 -10.40
C CYS A 119 -13.84 9.52 -10.58
N PRO A 120 -15.05 8.95 -10.67
CA PRO A 120 -16.30 9.72 -10.64
C PRO A 120 -16.47 10.62 -9.42
N ILE A 121 -16.05 10.16 -8.24
CA ILE A 121 -16.20 10.91 -6.98
C ILE A 121 -15.04 11.90 -6.89
N LYS A 122 -15.35 13.19 -7.04
CA LYS A 122 -14.37 14.26 -6.90
C LYS A 122 -14.14 14.57 -5.42
N GLN A 123 -12.86 14.67 -5.04
CA GLN A 123 -12.45 14.97 -3.69
C GLN A 123 -11.30 15.98 -3.69
N LYS A 124 -11.35 16.96 -2.77
CA LYS A 124 -10.22 17.84 -2.49
C LYS A 124 -9.30 17.14 -1.50
N THR A 125 -8.08 16.80 -1.91
CA THR A 125 -7.17 15.97 -1.10
C THR A 125 -5.92 16.74 -0.70
N TYR A 126 -5.59 16.70 0.59
CA TYR A 126 -4.33 17.18 1.14
C TYR A 126 -3.44 15.97 1.46
N TYR A 127 -2.21 15.98 0.96
CA TYR A 127 -1.30 14.85 1.07
C TYR A 127 -0.22 15.08 2.11
N TYR A 128 0.07 14.05 2.89
CA TYR A 128 1.08 14.06 3.94
C TYR A 128 1.87 12.76 3.91
N THR A 129 3.11 12.80 4.41
CA THR A 129 3.79 11.60 4.88
C THR A 129 3.83 11.60 6.40
N PHE A 130 3.85 10.42 7.01
CA PHE A 130 4.26 10.26 8.40
C PHE A 130 5.57 9.49 8.45
N GLY A 131 6.66 10.21 8.76
CA GLY A 131 7.94 9.60 9.05
C GLY A 131 7.98 9.10 10.49
N TRP A 132 8.39 7.84 10.67
CA TRP A 132 8.52 7.22 11.99
C TRP A 132 9.92 6.63 12.17
N SER A 133 10.20 6.11 13.37
CA SER A 133 11.52 5.61 13.74
C SER A 133 12.08 4.55 12.78
N GLY A 134 11.22 3.76 12.13
CA GLY A 134 11.61 2.63 11.27
C GLY A 134 12.03 1.38 12.06
N LEU A 135 11.86 1.38 13.39
CA LEU A 135 12.33 0.32 14.28
C LEU A 135 11.33 -0.85 14.38
N LEU A 136 11.84 -2.09 14.50
CA LEU A 136 11.00 -3.30 14.59
C LEU A 136 10.45 -3.58 16.00
N SER A 137 10.70 -2.70 16.98
CA SER A 137 10.18 -2.83 18.35
C SER A 137 8.68 -2.59 18.41
N PHE A 138 7.95 -3.44 19.15
CA PHE A 138 6.52 -3.24 19.38
C PHE A 138 6.27 -1.98 20.20
N LYS A 139 7.03 -1.79 21.30
CA LYS A 139 6.93 -0.58 22.13
C LYS A 139 7.18 0.68 21.32
N THR A 140 8.22 0.68 20.49
CA THR A 140 8.55 1.85 19.67
C THR A 140 7.46 2.13 18.63
N ARG A 141 6.96 1.10 17.94
CA ARG A 141 5.83 1.26 17.00
C ARG A 141 4.58 1.84 17.66
N HIS A 142 4.30 1.46 18.91
CA HIS A 142 3.20 2.04 19.69
C HIS A 142 3.44 3.51 20.03
N LEU A 143 4.65 3.88 20.42
CA LEU A 143 5.02 5.28 20.66
C LEU A 143 4.92 6.13 19.38
N ASP A 144 5.42 5.62 18.26
CA ASP A 144 5.27 6.27 16.95
C ASP A 144 3.79 6.43 16.55
N ALA A 145 2.95 5.45 16.88
CA ALA A 145 1.50 5.53 16.69
C ALA A 145 0.85 6.60 17.59
N GLN A 146 1.34 6.81 18.82
CA GLN A 146 0.89 7.91 19.68
C GLN A 146 1.23 9.27 19.06
N CYS A 147 2.44 9.43 18.51
CA CYS A 147 2.84 10.64 17.79
C CYS A 147 1.96 10.88 16.56
N LEU A 148 1.70 9.85 15.75
CA LEU A 148 0.80 9.96 14.60
C LEU A 148 -0.61 10.37 15.03
N TYR A 149 -1.15 9.72 16.07
CA TYR A 149 -2.48 10.05 16.60
C TYR A 149 -2.58 11.52 17.02
N SER A 150 -1.64 12.01 17.82
CA SER A 150 -1.60 13.41 18.26
C SER A 150 -1.49 14.39 17.11
N ASN A 151 -0.63 14.11 16.12
CA ASN A 151 -0.47 14.97 14.94
C ASN A 151 -1.73 15.02 14.08
N LEU A 152 -2.43 13.89 13.91
CA LEU A 152 -3.69 13.84 13.17
C LEU A 152 -4.80 14.63 13.87
N VAL A 153 -4.92 14.51 15.19
CA VAL A 153 -5.89 15.30 15.97
C VAL A 153 -5.60 16.80 15.80
N ALA A 154 -4.34 17.21 15.97
CA ALA A 154 -3.95 18.61 15.80
C ALA A 154 -4.27 19.14 14.39
N LEU A 155 -3.91 18.38 13.35
CA LEU A 155 -4.14 18.75 11.95
C LEU A 155 -5.64 18.85 11.61
N THR A 156 -6.46 17.88 12.04
CA THR A 156 -7.90 17.89 11.81
C THR A 156 -8.55 19.10 12.49
N ASN A 157 -8.11 19.43 13.72
CA ASN A 157 -8.62 20.58 14.46
C ASN A 157 -8.26 21.90 13.77
N GLU A 158 -7.02 22.03 13.30
CA GLU A 158 -6.57 23.19 12.53
C GLU A 158 -7.40 23.38 11.25
N LYS A 159 -7.61 22.30 10.49
CA LYS A 159 -8.40 22.34 9.24
C LYS A 159 -9.87 22.66 9.49
N LYS A 160 -10.47 22.08 10.54
CA LYS A 160 -11.85 22.36 10.95
C LYS A 160 -12.01 23.83 11.36
N LYS A 161 -11.09 24.37 12.17
CA LYS A 161 -11.09 25.79 12.58
C LYS A 161 -10.96 26.74 11.38
N ARG A 162 -10.11 26.43 10.41
CA ARG A 162 -9.86 27.31 9.24
C ARG A 162 -10.95 27.29 8.18
N SER A 163 -11.60 26.14 7.96
CA SER A 163 -12.51 25.95 6.83
C SER A 163 -13.96 25.68 7.22
N GLY A 164 -14.25 25.45 8.51
CA GLY A 164 -15.55 24.97 8.98
C GLY A 164 -15.86 23.51 8.60
N ILE A 165 -15.03 22.88 7.76
CA ILE A 165 -15.24 21.52 7.25
C ILE A 165 -14.35 20.54 8.02
N GLU A 166 -14.95 19.44 8.48
CA GLU A 166 -14.21 18.33 9.07
C GLU A 166 -13.69 17.40 7.96
N PRO A 167 -12.37 17.32 7.74
CA PRO A 167 -11.83 16.48 6.69
C PRO A 167 -11.94 15.00 7.04
N LYS A 168 -12.24 14.17 6.03
CA LYS A 168 -12.10 12.72 6.12
C LYS A 168 -10.62 12.31 6.13
N ILE A 169 -10.29 11.20 6.79
CA ILE A 169 -8.90 10.74 6.91
C ILE A 169 -8.71 9.40 6.21
N ARG A 170 -7.74 9.37 5.30
CA ARG A 170 -7.21 8.16 4.66
C ARG A 170 -5.78 7.91 5.12
N LEU A 171 -5.55 6.78 5.79
CA LEU A 171 -4.21 6.32 6.16
C LEU A 171 -3.77 5.19 5.25
N ILE A 172 -2.56 5.30 4.71
CA ILE A 172 -1.98 4.31 3.81
C ILE A 172 -0.68 3.81 4.41
N GLY A 173 -0.75 2.64 5.06
CA GLY A 173 0.40 2.01 5.71
C GLY A 173 1.02 0.93 4.84
N TYR A 174 2.33 0.97 4.65
CA TYR A 174 3.08 -0.06 3.92
C TYR A 174 3.97 -0.88 4.85
N SER A 175 3.99 -2.20 4.63
CA SER A 175 4.82 -3.12 5.42
C SER A 175 4.58 -2.91 6.93
N HIS A 176 5.61 -2.70 7.76
CA HIS A 176 5.42 -2.37 9.18
C HIS A 176 4.81 -0.99 9.47
N GLY A 177 4.80 -0.06 8.51
CA GLY A 177 4.05 1.20 8.62
C GLY A 177 2.55 0.97 8.80
N ALA A 178 2.02 -0.12 8.23
CA ALA A 178 0.64 -0.54 8.49
C ALA A 178 0.40 -0.94 9.96
N ASN A 179 1.40 -1.49 10.64
CA ASN A 179 1.29 -1.78 12.07
C ASN A 179 1.28 -0.50 12.92
N ILE A 180 1.95 0.58 12.49
CA ILE A 180 1.79 1.90 13.12
C ILE A 180 0.34 2.35 13.00
N CYS A 181 -0.23 2.30 11.78
CA CYS A 181 -1.61 2.67 11.52
C CYS A 181 -2.61 1.85 12.37
N LEU A 182 -2.41 0.54 12.50
CA LEU A 182 -3.25 -0.32 13.34
C LEU A 182 -3.17 0.06 14.83
N ASN A 183 -1.99 0.42 15.33
CA ASN A 183 -1.80 0.80 16.73
C ASN A 183 -2.56 2.08 17.13
N LEU A 184 -3.06 2.90 16.19
CA LEU A 184 -3.95 4.02 16.52
C LEU A 184 -5.20 3.57 17.29
N ALA A 185 -5.71 2.35 17.01
CA ALA A 185 -6.81 1.78 17.78
C ALA A 185 -6.44 1.52 19.24
N LYS A 186 -5.21 1.04 19.49
CA LYS A 186 -4.70 0.84 20.85
C LYS A 186 -4.51 2.19 21.55
N VAL A 187 -3.91 3.17 20.88
CA VAL A 187 -3.76 4.54 21.40
C VAL A 187 -5.11 5.17 21.75
N LYS A 188 -6.13 5.01 20.89
CA LYS A 188 -7.49 5.51 21.17
C LYS A 188 -8.10 4.89 22.42
N LYS A 189 -7.90 3.58 22.65
CA LYS A 189 -8.36 2.91 23.87
C LYS A 189 -7.67 3.43 25.12
N GLU A 190 -6.37 3.74 25.03
CA GLU A 190 -5.57 4.26 26.15
C GLU A 190 -5.83 5.75 26.44
N LYS A 191 -6.26 6.53 25.44
CA LYS A 191 -6.51 7.97 25.54
C LYS A 191 -7.94 8.35 25.08
N PRO A 192 -9.00 7.88 25.77
CA PRO A 192 -10.37 8.08 25.32
C PRO A 192 -10.85 9.55 25.40
N TYR A 193 -10.20 10.39 26.19
CA TYR A 193 -10.60 11.77 26.50
C TYR A 193 -10.09 12.85 25.52
N ALA A 194 -9.56 12.49 24.35
CA ALA A 194 -9.23 13.49 23.35
C ALA A 194 -10.52 14.22 22.92
N SER A 195 -10.54 15.55 23.04
CA SER A 195 -11.73 16.41 22.82
C SER A 195 -12.37 16.28 21.45
N ILE A 196 -11.69 15.66 20.49
CA ILE A 196 -12.21 15.31 19.17
C ILE A 196 -12.00 13.82 18.95
N PRO A 197 -13.07 13.02 18.78
CA PRO A 197 -12.95 11.60 18.54
C PRO A 197 -12.34 11.37 17.17
N LEU A 198 -11.02 11.12 17.11
CA LEU A 198 -10.35 10.79 15.86
C LEU A 198 -11.03 9.55 15.24
N GLN A 199 -11.36 9.67 13.96
CA GLN A 199 -11.88 8.59 13.14
C GLN A 199 -11.11 8.53 11.83
N ILE A 200 -10.81 7.32 11.39
CA ILE A 200 -10.12 7.03 10.14
C ILE A 200 -11.15 6.47 9.18
N ASP A 201 -11.54 7.26 8.18
CA ASP A 201 -12.52 6.86 7.18
C ASP A 201 -12.03 5.69 6.34
N GLU A 202 -10.74 5.71 5.96
CA GLU A 202 -10.14 4.64 5.17
C GLU A 202 -8.74 4.29 5.68
N LEU A 203 -8.55 3.02 6.04
CA LEU A 203 -7.25 2.44 6.34
C LEU A 203 -6.84 1.49 5.21
N ILE A 204 -5.78 1.82 4.48
CA ILE A 204 -5.21 1.00 3.41
C ILE A 204 -3.92 0.37 3.92
N LEU A 205 -3.88 -0.96 3.99
CA LEU A 205 -2.72 -1.75 4.40
C LEU A 205 -2.10 -2.38 3.15
N LEU A 206 -0.87 -2.01 2.79
CA LEU A 206 -0.16 -2.55 1.63
C LEU A 206 1.00 -3.44 2.04
N GLY A 207 0.97 -4.70 1.64
CA GLY A 207 2.09 -5.62 1.92
C GLY A 207 2.36 -5.75 3.42
N ALA A 208 1.35 -5.53 4.27
CA ALA A 208 1.49 -5.52 5.71
C ALA A 208 1.72 -6.95 6.23
N PRO A 209 2.74 -7.19 7.09
CA PRO A 209 2.80 -8.40 7.86
C PRO A 209 1.73 -8.34 8.95
N ILE A 210 0.80 -9.29 8.94
CA ILE A 210 -0.28 -9.38 9.93
C ILE A 210 0.29 -10.09 11.16
N GLN A 211 0.42 -9.33 12.24
CA GLN A 211 1.03 -9.74 13.52
C GLN A 211 -0.07 -10.11 14.53
N ARG A 212 0.23 -11.00 15.48
CA ARG A 212 -0.77 -11.44 16.48
C ARG A 212 -1.24 -10.30 17.37
N GLU A 213 -0.32 -9.41 17.68
CA GLU A 213 -0.46 -8.30 18.63
C GLU A 213 -1.34 -7.18 18.07
N THR A 214 -1.40 -7.06 16.74
CA THR A 214 -2.13 -5.99 16.04
C THR A 214 -3.33 -6.50 15.26
N GLU A 215 -3.49 -7.80 15.03
CA GLU A 215 -4.57 -8.31 14.16
C GLU A 215 -5.97 -8.07 14.72
N GLN A 216 -6.16 -8.04 16.04
CA GLN A 216 -7.45 -7.72 16.68
C GLN A 216 -7.77 -6.22 16.62
N LEU A 217 -6.79 -5.36 16.36
CA LEU A 217 -7.01 -3.90 16.35
C LEU A 217 -7.92 -3.45 15.20
N ILE A 218 -8.09 -4.27 14.17
CA ILE A 218 -9.00 -3.99 13.05
C ILE A 218 -10.49 -3.95 13.46
N GLU A 219 -10.86 -4.53 14.61
CA GLU A 219 -12.24 -4.51 15.12
C GLU A 219 -12.59 -3.16 15.75
N ASN A 220 -11.62 -2.28 15.99
CA ASN A 220 -11.87 -1.02 16.66
C ASN A 220 -12.66 -0.03 15.76
N PRO A 221 -13.69 0.64 16.28
CA PRO A 221 -14.54 1.55 15.52
C PRO A 221 -13.85 2.86 15.09
N ILE A 222 -12.58 3.08 15.48
CA ILE A 222 -11.75 4.13 14.88
C ILE A 222 -11.66 3.97 13.35
N PHE A 223 -11.66 2.75 12.82
CA PHE A 223 -11.55 2.49 11.39
C PHE A 223 -12.94 2.23 10.78
N LYS A 224 -13.44 3.14 9.93
CA LYS A 224 -14.72 2.93 9.22
C LYS A 224 -14.59 1.85 8.16
N LYS A 225 -13.52 1.90 7.35
CA LYS A 225 -13.22 0.94 6.30
C LYS A 225 -11.74 0.57 6.30
N ILE A 226 -11.46 -0.71 6.07
CA ILE A 226 -10.11 -1.27 6.05
C ILE A 226 -9.92 -2.05 4.75
N TYR A 227 -8.91 -1.67 3.96
CA TYR A 227 -8.52 -2.33 2.72
C TYR A 227 -7.13 -2.95 2.87
N SER A 228 -7.05 -4.28 2.93
CA SER A 228 -5.79 -5.00 3.07
C SER A 228 -5.32 -5.57 1.73
N PHE A 229 -4.41 -4.86 1.08
CA PHE A 229 -3.79 -5.23 -0.18
C PHE A 229 -2.57 -6.14 0.03
N TYR A 230 -2.55 -7.26 -0.68
CA TYR A 230 -1.40 -8.16 -0.70
C TYR A 230 -1.17 -8.78 -2.07
N SER A 231 0.03 -9.35 -2.26
CA SER A 231 0.31 -10.18 -3.42
C SER A 231 0.91 -11.53 -3.03
N ARG A 232 0.66 -12.56 -3.82
CA ARG A 232 1.31 -13.86 -3.60
C ARG A 232 2.80 -13.85 -3.93
N SER A 233 3.21 -12.95 -4.83
CA SER A 233 4.61 -12.72 -5.21
C SER A 233 5.38 -11.89 -4.15
N ASP A 234 4.69 -11.33 -3.16
CA ASP A 234 5.33 -10.73 -1.99
C ASP A 234 5.72 -11.84 -0.98
N HIS A 235 7.03 -12.09 -0.89
CA HIS A 235 7.61 -13.07 0.02
C HIS A 235 8.01 -12.47 1.37
N VAL A 236 8.06 -11.15 1.52
CA VAL A 236 8.50 -10.49 2.76
C VAL A 236 7.47 -10.69 3.86
N GLN A 237 6.18 -10.53 3.54
CA GLN A 237 5.06 -10.71 4.48
C GLN A 237 5.01 -12.06 5.20
N LYS A 238 5.66 -13.11 4.67
CA LYS A 238 5.71 -14.44 5.29
C LYS A 238 7.01 -14.69 6.04
N LYS A 239 8.07 -13.96 5.69
CA LYS A 239 9.43 -14.15 6.22
C LYS A 239 9.70 -13.23 7.41
N ASP A 240 8.75 -12.38 7.76
CA ASP A 240 8.82 -11.58 8.97
C ASP A 240 8.54 -12.49 10.18
N MET A 241 9.64 -13.02 10.72
CA MET A 241 9.72 -13.80 11.97
C MET A 241 10.05 -12.91 13.18
N LEU A 242 10.29 -11.62 12.96
CA LEU A 242 11.19 -10.82 13.80
C LEU A 242 10.48 -9.73 14.57
N SER A 243 9.16 -9.74 14.54
CA SER A 243 8.37 -8.60 14.98
C SER A 243 7.09 -8.99 15.73
N SER A 244 6.87 -10.31 15.94
CA SER A 244 5.72 -10.86 16.64
C SER A 244 6.12 -12.01 17.58
N GLN A 245 5.29 -12.26 18.58
CA GLN A 245 5.30 -13.43 19.47
C GLN A 245 4.92 -14.74 18.74
N GLN A 246 4.67 -14.70 17.43
CA GLN A 246 4.54 -15.86 16.55
C GLN A 246 5.80 -16.02 15.70
N LEU A 247 6.16 -17.26 15.38
CA LEU A 247 7.34 -17.57 14.55
C LEU A 247 7.28 -16.97 13.14
N PHE A 248 6.09 -16.72 12.58
CA PHE A 248 5.91 -16.11 11.25
C PHE A 248 4.63 -15.28 11.20
N SER A 249 4.71 -14.09 10.60
CA SER A 249 3.52 -13.28 10.32
C SER A 249 2.68 -13.86 9.17
N LYS A 250 1.41 -13.45 9.13
CA LYS A 250 0.47 -13.87 8.08
C LYS A 250 0.35 -12.78 7.01
N ARG A 251 -0.09 -13.20 5.82
CA ARG A 251 -0.42 -12.29 4.71
C ARG A 251 -1.86 -11.76 4.77
N VAL A 252 -2.74 -12.52 5.41
CA VAL A 252 -4.19 -12.28 5.42
C VAL A 252 -4.72 -12.45 6.84
N PHE A 253 -5.71 -11.64 7.18
CA PHE A 253 -6.51 -11.83 8.38
C PHE A 253 -7.40 -13.06 8.21
N ARG A 254 -7.62 -13.81 9.29
CA ARG A 254 -8.44 -15.03 9.30
C ARG A 254 -9.29 -15.08 10.55
N ASN A 255 -10.51 -15.60 10.41
CA ASN A 255 -11.34 -15.97 11.56
C ASN A 255 -10.61 -16.98 12.44
N ARG A 256 -10.83 -16.88 13.76
CA ARG A 256 -10.42 -17.84 14.78
C ARG A 256 -11.53 -17.96 15.82
N ARG A 257 -11.39 -18.91 16.76
CA ARG A 257 -12.41 -19.22 17.78
C ARG A 257 -12.95 -17.98 18.52
N GLU A 258 -12.12 -16.98 18.75
CA GLU A 258 -12.45 -15.75 19.51
C GLU A 258 -12.22 -14.47 18.70
N PHE A 259 -12.19 -14.57 17.37
CA PHE A 259 -11.89 -13.43 16.52
C PHE A 259 -12.60 -13.60 15.18
N THR A 260 -13.57 -12.71 14.92
CA THR A 260 -14.34 -12.71 13.68
C THR A 260 -13.96 -11.48 12.87
N LEU A 261 -13.68 -11.66 11.59
CA LEU A 261 -13.31 -10.55 10.74
C LEU A 261 -14.46 -9.54 10.63
N PRO A 262 -14.21 -8.24 10.88
CA PRO A 262 -15.25 -7.23 10.85
C PRO A 262 -15.71 -6.94 9.41
N PHE A 263 -16.94 -6.45 9.26
CA PHE A 263 -17.50 -6.07 7.96
C PHE A 263 -16.78 -4.89 7.30
N SER A 264 -16.12 -4.06 8.11
CA SER A 264 -15.27 -2.96 7.62
C SER A 264 -14.04 -3.46 6.85
N LEU A 265 -13.65 -4.74 6.99
CA LEU A 265 -12.49 -5.31 6.32
C LEU A 265 -12.80 -5.86 4.93
N THR A 266 -12.06 -5.36 3.95
CA THR A 266 -11.91 -5.93 2.61
C THR A 266 -10.46 -6.35 2.36
N GLN A 267 -10.23 -7.64 2.14
CA GLN A 267 -8.92 -8.20 1.81
C GLN A 267 -8.79 -8.36 0.29
N ILE A 268 -7.73 -7.81 -0.29
CA ILE A 268 -7.56 -7.64 -1.74
C ILE A 268 -6.26 -8.32 -2.18
N GLU A 269 -6.40 -9.43 -2.90
CA GLU A 269 -5.27 -10.06 -3.61
C GLU A 269 -5.04 -9.35 -4.93
N ILE A 270 -3.91 -8.64 -5.06
CA ILE A 270 -3.46 -8.07 -6.32
C ILE A 270 -2.75 -9.13 -7.13
N LYS A 271 -3.33 -9.41 -8.30
CA LYS A 271 -2.78 -10.28 -9.32
C LYS A 271 -2.62 -9.51 -10.61
N ILE A 272 -1.44 -9.57 -11.22
CA ILE A 272 -1.18 -8.97 -12.53
C ILE A 272 -0.73 -10.10 -13.43
N LEU A 273 -1.44 -10.35 -14.51
CA LEU A 273 -1.01 -11.28 -15.54
C LEU A 273 -0.86 -10.58 -16.88
N MET A 274 0.20 -10.95 -17.58
CA MET A 274 0.49 -10.49 -18.93
C MET A 274 0.32 -11.64 -19.91
N GLU A 275 0.08 -11.35 -21.17
CA GLU A 275 0.15 -12.38 -22.20
C GLU A 275 1.60 -12.84 -22.34
N LYS A 276 1.85 -14.16 -22.36
CA LYS A 276 3.18 -14.68 -22.64
C LYS A 276 3.53 -14.31 -24.07
N GLY A 277 4.56 -13.49 -24.23
CA GLY A 277 5.23 -13.34 -25.52
C GLY A 277 5.71 -14.72 -25.99
N LEU A 278 5.01 -15.31 -26.96
CA LEU A 278 5.46 -16.55 -27.59
C LEU A 278 6.84 -16.28 -28.21
N LYS A 279 7.82 -17.13 -27.88
CA LYS A 279 9.13 -17.10 -28.55
C LYS A 279 8.88 -17.07 -30.07
N LYS A 280 9.52 -16.13 -30.78
CA LYS A 280 9.29 -15.81 -32.21
C LYS A 280 9.18 -17.04 -33.13
N LYS A 281 9.76 -18.19 -32.77
CA LYS A 281 9.87 -19.39 -33.61
C LYS A 281 8.57 -20.14 -33.94
N LYS A 282 7.43 -19.94 -33.26
CA LYS A 282 6.14 -20.59 -33.62
C LYS A 282 4.90 -19.72 -33.35
N LYS A 283 4.83 -18.51 -33.92
CA LYS A 283 3.54 -17.78 -34.02
C LYS A 283 2.70 -18.40 -35.12
N THR A 284 2.06 -19.53 -34.86
CA THR A 284 0.88 -19.89 -35.67
C THR A 284 -0.22 -18.87 -35.37
N LYS A 285 -0.90 -18.31 -36.38
CA LYS A 285 -2.01 -17.35 -36.22
C LYS A 285 -3.07 -17.83 -35.19
N LYS A 286 -3.17 -19.14 -34.95
CA LYS A 286 -4.09 -19.82 -34.01
C LYS A 286 -3.88 -19.51 -32.50
N THR A 287 -2.81 -18.88 -32.05
CA THR A 287 -2.58 -18.64 -30.60
C THR A 287 -2.77 -17.19 -30.15
N LYS A 288 -2.76 -16.22 -31.06
CA LYS A 288 -2.97 -14.80 -30.75
C LYS A 288 -4.39 -14.59 -30.20
N GLY A 289 -4.53 -13.91 -29.05
CA GLY A 289 -5.83 -13.58 -28.45
C GLY A 289 -6.44 -14.67 -27.55
N LYS A 290 -5.83 -15.86 -27.44
CA LYS A 290 -6.32 -16.90 -26.50
C LYS A 290 -6.18 -16.51 -25.03
N ALA A 291 -5.30 -15.55 -24.71
CA ALA A 291 -5.14 -15.00 -23.37
C ALA A 291 -6.23 -13.99 -22.98
N ALA A 292 -6.94 -13.42 -23.97
CA ALA A 292 -8.02 -12.46 -23.78
C ALA A 292 -9.43 -13.10 -23.81
N ASP A 293 -9.52 -14.40 -24.15
CA ASP A 293 -10.79 -15.12 -24.26
C ASP A 293 -11.41 -15.42 -22.88
N VAL A 294 -12.11 -14.43 -22.32
CA VAL A 294 -12.75 -14.46 -20.99
C VAL A 294 -13.86 -15.51 -20.87
N ARG A 295 -14.33 -16.10 -21.98
CA ARG A 295 -15.24 -17.25 -21.96
C ARG A 295 -14.56 -18.49 -21.38
N LYS A 296 -13.23 -18.58 -21.47
CA LYS A 296 -12.47 -19.70 -20.91
C LYS A 296 -12.24 -19.51 -19.42
N ARG A 297 -12.78 -20.42 -18.62
CA ARG A 297 -12.60 -20.46 -17.17
C ARG A 297 -11.13 -20.43 -16.73
N SER A 298 -10.22 -21.04 -17.50
CA SER A 298 -8.79 -21.01 -17.23
C SER A 298 -8.16 -19.63 -17.40
N VAL A 299 -8.66 -18.80 -18.32
CA VAL A 299 -8.22 -17.41 -18.52
C VAL A 299 -8.70 -16.52 -17.39
N VAL A 300 -9.99 -16.61 -17.02
CA VAL A 300 -10.60 -15.85 -15.92
C VAL A 300 -9.96 -16.17 -14.57
N LYS A 301 -9.67 -17.44 -14.30
CA LYS A 301 -8.94 -17.83 -13.08
C LYS A 301 -7.45 -17.50 -13.14
N GLY A 302 -6.94 -17.16 -14.33
CA GLY A 302 -5.55 -16.88 -14.58
C GLY A 302 -4.65 -18.11 -14.38
N HIS A 303 -5.14 -19.29 -14.82
CA HIS A 303 -4.42 -20.56 -14.89
C HIS A 303 -4.07 -20.96 -16.33
N SER A 304 -4.49 -20.16 -17.32
CA SER A 304 -4.14 -20.40 -18.72
C SER A 304 -2.62 -20.38 -18.90
N TRP A 305 -2.10 -21.37 -19.65
CA TRP A 305 -0.67 -21.48 -19.96
C TRP A 305 -0.13 -20.26 -20.72
N ASN A 306 -1.01 -19.52 -21.41
CA ASN A 306 -0.69 -18.29 -22.14
C ASN A 306 -0.51 -17.06 -21.24
N LEU A 307 -0.74 -17.18 -19.93
CA LEU A 307 -0.64 -16.07 -18.99
C LEU A 307 0.65 -16.17 -18.18
N LYS A 308 1.38 -15.05 -18.06
CA LYS A 308 2.57 -14.91 -17.22
C LYS A 308 2.20 -14.15 -15.96
N ASN A 309 2.53 -14.72 -14.79
CA ASN A 309 2.36 -13.99 -13.54
C ASN A 309 3.42 -12.89 -13.37
N MET A 310 2.95 -11.65 -13.33
CA MET A 310 3.73 -10.43 -13.11
C MET A 310 3.25 -9.67 -11.88
N SER A 311 2.50 -10.33 -10.98
CA SER A 311 1.99 -9.73 -9.73
C SER A 311 3.12 -9.11 -8.90
N PRO A 312 2.88 -8.00 -8.18
CA PRO A 312 3.92 -7.20 -7.55
C PRO A 312 4.65 -7.97 -6.43
N GLY A 313 5.97 -7.80 -6.35
CA GLY A 313 6.74 -8.10 -5.15
C GLY A 313 6.59 -6.99 -4.11
N HIS A 314 7.25 -7.15 -2.96
CA HIS A 314 7.16 -6.17 -1.86
C HIS A 314 7.51 -4.75 -2.33
N SER A 315 8.64 -4.58 -3.03
CA SER A 315 9.10 -3.27 -3.49
C SER A 315 8.13 -2.58 -4.46
N GLU A 316 7.48 -3.32 -5.35
CA GLU A 316 6.58 -2.76 -6.37
C GLU A 316 5.22 -2.32 -5.80
N LEU A 317 4.92 -2.71 -4.56
CA LEU A 317 3.74 -2.20 -3.87
C LEU A 317 3.89 -0.73 -3.48
N TRP A 318 5.11 -0.24 -3.25
CA TRP A 318 5.33 1.05 -2.58
C TRP A 318 6.42 1.95 -3.19
N PHE A 319 7.54 1.37 -3.60
CA PHE A 319 8.70 2.12 -4.05
C PHE A 319 8.58 2.53 -5.50
N MET A 320 9.12 3.69 -5.85
CA MET A 320 9.34 4.07 -7.25
C MET A 320 10.40 3.15 -7.87
N ALA A 321 10.31 2.93 -9.18
CA ALA A 321 11.12 1.92 -9.86
C ALA A 321 12.62 2.20 -9.95
N TRP A 322 13.06 3.40 -9.59
CA TRP A 322 14.47 3.69 -9.40
C TRP A 322 15.02 3.17 -8.07
N THR A 323 14.21 2.51 -7.23
CA THR A 323 14.76 1.81 -6.06
C THR A 323 15.83 0.78 -6.48
N PRO A 324 17.01 0.78 -5.86
CA PRO A 324 18.17 0.04 -6.34
C PRO A 324 18.05 -1.48 -6.19
N ARG A 325 17.07 -1.95 -5.42
CA ARG A 325 16.91 -3.36 -5.07
C ARG A 325 15.48 -3.84 -5.35
N HIS A 326 15.38 -5.02 -5.94
CA HIS A 326 14.16 -5.83 -6.03
C HIS A 326 12.96 -5.23 -6.80
N TYR A 327 13.15 -4.15 -7.56
CA TYR A 327 12.13 -3.66 -8.49
C TYR A 327 12.40 -4.21 -9.90
N ARG A 328 11.40 -4.85 -10.52
CA ARG A 328 11.59 -5.45 -11.84
C ARG A 328 11.41 -4.39 -12.92
N ARG A 329 12.40 -4.23 -13.80
CA ARG A 329 12.33 -3.30 -14.95
C ARG A 329 11.21 -3.64 -15.94
N ASN A 330 10.82 -4.91 -16.01
CA ASN A 330 9.72 -5.38 -16.85
C ASN A 330 8.39 -5.47 -16.09
N PHE A 331 8.28 -4.84 -14.91
CA PHE A 331 7.02 -4.75 -14.19
C PHE A 331 6.01 -3.93 -15.03
N PRO A 332 4.76 -4.37 -15.21
CA PRO A 332 3.83 -3.70 -16.13
C PRO A 332 3.50 -2.25 -15.77
N PHE A 333 3.71 -1.86 -14.51
CA PHE A 333 3.44 -0.50 -14.03
C PHE A 333 4.71 0.34 -13.90
N TYR A 334 5.87 -0.13 -14.38
CA TYR A 334 7.12 0.64 -14.30
C TYR A 334 6.92 2.05 -14.89
N PRO A 335 7.30 3.15 -14.19
CA PRO A 335 8.05 3.19 -12.93
C PRO A 335 7.19 3.32 -11.65
N THR A 336 5.87 3.26 -11.79
CA THR A 336 4.84 3.59 -10.79
C THR A 336 4.55 2.42 -9.83
N PRO A 337 4.51 2.67 -8.50
CA PRO A 337 4.13 1.65 -7.52
C PRO A 337 2.62 1.42 -7.47
N ILE A 338 2.21 0.24 -6.99
CA ILE A 338 0.79 -0.13 -6.86
C ILE A 338 0.02 0.78 -5.90
N VAL A 339 0.65 1.33 -4.86
CA VAL A 339 0.00 2.29 -3.95
C VAL A 339 -0.68 3.44 -4.72
N ALA A 340 -0.08 3.92 -5.82
CA ALA A 340 -0.58 5.05 -6.58
C ALA A 340 -1.93 4.78 -7.28
N ILE A 341 -2.23 3.51 -7.59
CA ILE A 341 -3.48 3.11 -8.25
C ILE A 341 -4.54 2.56 -7.28
N THR A 342 -4.20 2.39 -6.00
CA THR A 342 -5.14 1.87 -5.00
C THR A 342 -6.49 2.61 -4.93
N PRO A 343 -6.60 3.95 -5.03
CA PRO A 343 -7.90 4.61 -4.92
C PRO A 343 -8.86 4.19 -6.04
N TYR A 344 -8.35 4.06 -7.27
CA TYR A 344 -9.11 3.56 -8.40
C TYR A 344 -9.57 2.12 -8.20
N LEU A 345 -8.67 1.25 -7.71
CA LEU A 345 -9.03 -0.14 -7.43
C LEU A 345 -10.10 -0.24 -6.33
N ILE A 346 -9.98 0.54 -5.25
CA ILE A 346 -10.95 0.57 -4.16
C ILE A 346 -12.32 1.01 -4.69
N GLN A 347 -12.37 2.10 -5.45
CA GLN A 347 -13.63 2.60 -6.00
C GLN A 347 -14.31 1.54 -6.87
N LEU A 348 -13.57 0.88 -7.77
CA LEU A 348 -14.13 -0.16 -8.62
C LEU A 348 -14.61 -1.39 -7.83
N ILE A 349 -13.89 -1.77 -6.78
CA ILE A 349 -14.34 -2.84 -5.88
C ILE A 349 -15.66 -2.44 -5.20
N GLU A 350 -15.77 -1.21 -4.69
CA GLU A 350 -16.99 -0.75 -4.02
C GLU A 350 -18.18 -0.64 -4.97
N THR A 351 -17.97 -0.21 -6.22
CA THR A 351 -19.05 -0.11 -7.22
C THR A 351 -19.51 -1.47 -7.73
N THR A 352 -18.65 -2.49 -7.69
CA THR A 352 -18.98 -3.83 -8.23
C THR A 352 -19.32 -4.87 -7.19
N SER A 353 -19.01 -4.61 -5.92
CA SER A 353 -19.38 -5.51 -4.83
C SER A 353 -20.85 -5.31 -4.47
N GLU A 354 -21.66 -6.34 -4.64
CA GLU A 354 -23.00 -6.42 -4.03
C GLU A 354 -22.87 -6.10 -2.51
N LYS A 355 -23.86 -5.41 -1.92
CA LYS A 355 -23.89 -5.10 -0.48
C LYS A 355 -23.90 -6.42 0.32
N GLN A 356 -22.72 -6.94 0.66
CA GLN A 356 -22.56 -8.19 1.42
C GLN A 356 -22.55 -7.96 2.93
N THR A 357 -23.01 -8.98 3.65
CA THR A 357 -23.14 -9.05 5.10
C THR A 357 -21.91 -9.65 5.80
N THR A 358 -20.76 -9.86 5.13
CA THR A 358 -19.52 -10.41 5.72
C THR A 358 -18.24 -9.77 5.18
N SER A 359 -17.11 -9.93 5.88
CA SER A 359 -15.80 -9.41 5.46
C SER A 359 -15.45 -9.90 4.05
N ARG A 360 -15.06 -8.99 3.15
CA ARG A 360 -14.88 -9.31 1.72
C ARG A 360 -13.47 -9.84 1.48
N HIS A 361 -13.34 -10.97 0.78
CA HIS A 361 -12.05 -11.42 0.24
C HIS A 361 -12.11 -11.46 -1.29
N VAL A 362 -11.48 -10.46 -1.92
CA VAL A 362 -11.52 -10.20 -3.36
C VAL A 362 -10.16 -10.49 -4.00
N VAL A 363 -10.18 -10.96 -5.24
CA VAL A 363 -9.01 -11.01 -6.13
C VAL A 363 -9.25 -10.01 -7.25
N VAL A 364 -8.31 -9.08 -7.39
CA VAL A 364 -8.26 -8.13 -8.50
C VAL A 364 -7.18 -8.61 -9.46
N ASP A 365 -7.62 -9.15 -10.59
CA ASP A 365 -6.75 -9.75 -11.60
C ASP A 365 -6.61 -8.83 -12.81
N ILE A 366 -5.57 -8.00 -12.79
CA ILE A 366 -5.32 -6.94 -13.76
C ILE A 366 -4.68 -7.52 -15.03
N ARG A 367 -5.14 -7.07 -16.21
CA ARG A 367 -4.63 -7.42 -17.55
C ARG A 367 -4.24 -6.15 -18.32
N PRO A 368 -3.07 -5.54 -18.03
CA PRO A 368 -2.65 -4.31 -18.70
C PRO A 368 -2.60 -4.44 -20.23
N ASP A 369 -2.12 -5.57 -20.76
CA ASP A 369 -2.06 -5.82 -22.23
C ASP A 369 -3.42 -5.82 -22.93
N HIS A 370 -4.52 -5.88 -22.17
CA HIS A 370 -5.87 -5.96 -22.69
C HIS A 370 -6.78 -4.86 -22.14
N ASN A 371 -6.24 -3.88 -21.41
CA ASN A 371 -6.98 -2.76 -20.81
C ASN A 371 -8.23 -3.19 -20.01
N TYR A 372 -8.18 -4.35 -19.33
CA TYR A 372 -9.26 -4.79 -18.46
C TYR A 372 -8.73 -5.41 -17.16
N MET A 373 -9.61 -5.59 -16.20
CA MET A 373 -9.37 -6.41 -15.02
C MET A 373 -10.54 -7.34 -14.75
N VAL A 374 -10.27 -8.41 -14.01
CA VAL A 374 -11.29 -9.31 -13.49
C VAL A 374 -11.34 -9.14 -11.98
N ILE A 375 -12.49 -8.71 -11.45
CA ILE A 375 -12.76 -8.67 -10.02
C ILE A 375 -13.58 -9.90 -9.65
N ARG A 376 -13.15 -10.66 -8.64
CA ARG A 376 -13.89 -11.84 -8.19
C ARG A 376 -13.72 -12.10 -6.72
N HIS A 377 -14.74 -12.65 -6.08
CA HIS A 377 -14.62 -13.16 -4.73
C HIS A 377 -13.70 -14.40 -4.72
N ARG A 378 -12.92 -14.55 -3.65
CA ARG A 378 -12.14 -15.76 -3.44
C ARG A 378 -13.04 -16.94 -3.07
N TYR A 379 -14.15 -16.67 -2.38
CA TYR A 379 -15.18 -17.62 -1.99
C TYR A 379 -16.55 -16.91 -1.98
N PRO A 380 -17.62 -17.48 -2.57
CA PRO A 380 -17.60 -18.60 -3.51
C PRO A 380 -16.98 -18.21 -4.87
N LYS A 381 -16.26 -19.14 -5.51
CA LYS A 381 -15.44 -18.89 -6.73
C LYS A 381 -16.24 -18.71 -8.04
N ARG A 382 -17.55 -18.50 -7.99
CA ARG A 382 -18.43 -18.65 -9.17
C ARG A 382 -18.70 -17.33 -9.91
N LYS A 383 -18.88 -16.22 -9.20
CA LYS A 383 -19.13 -14.90 -9.81
C LYS A 383 -17.82 -14.12 -10.04
N PHE A 384 -17.74 -13.44 -11.18
CA PHE A 384 -16.69 -12.46 -11.47
C PHE A 384 -17.28 -11.33 -12.30
N THR A 385 -16.67 -10.16 -12.18
CA THR A 385 -17.02 -8.96 -12.95
C THR A 385 -15.84 -8.59 -13.82
N LEU A 386 -16.10 -8.39 -15.11
CA LEU A 386 -15.13 -7.86 -16.05
C LEU A 386 -15.29 -6.34 -16.11
N ILE A 387 -14.21 -5.60 -15.91
CA ILE A 387 -14.24 -4.13 -15.88
C ILE A 387 -13.11 -3.62 -16.75
N SER A 388 -13.37 -2.57 -17.53
CA SER A 388 -12.32 -1.81 -18.21
C SER A 388 -11.31 -1.27 -17.20
N PHE A 389 -10.04 -1.37 -17.54
CA PHE A 389 -8.93 -0.87 -16.74
C PHE A 389 -8.27 0.32 -17.43
N LEU A 390 -7.32 0.95 -16.73
CA LEU A 390 -6.55 2.07 -17.26
C LEU A 390 -5.93 1.69 -18.62
N SER A 391 -6.05 2.60 -19.58
CA SER A 391 -5.48 2.42 -20.90
C SER A 391 -3.95 2.54 -20.87
N LYS A 392 -3.31 2.11 -21.96
CA LYS A 392 -1.87 2.32 -22.15
C LYS A 392 -1.49 3.80 -22.12
N ASP A 393 -2.35 4.69 -22.62
CA ASP A 393 -2.08 6.13 -22.65
C ASP A 393 -2.05 6.70 -21.24
N VAL A 394 -2.99 6.29 -20.38
CA VAL A 394 -2.94 6.65 -18.96
C VAL A 394 -1.63 6.16 -18.33
N PHE A 395 -1.16 4.95 -18.63
CA PHE A 395 0.14 4.48 -18.12
C PHE A 395 1.34 5.29 -18.61
N ASN A 396 1.30 5.74 -19.87
CA ASN A 396 2.32 6.63 -20.41
C ASN A 396 2.30 7.98 -19.68
N GLU A 397 1.13 8.53 -19.38
CA GLU A 397 0.97 9.74 -18.57
C GLU A 397 1.55 9.55 -17.17
N LEU A 398 1.21 8.46 -16.47
CA LEU A 398 1.76 8.20 -15.12
C LEU A 398 3.28 8.12 -15.15
N THR A 399 3.83 7.51 -16.21
CA THR A 399 5.27 7.42 -16.43
C THR A 399 5.87 8.81 -16.65
N PHE A 400 5.26 9.63 -17.51
CA PHE A 400 5.70 11.00 -17.76
C PHE A 400 5.67 11.85 -16.49
N MET A 401 4.65 11.71 -15.64
CA MET A 401 4.56 12.39 -14.35
C MET A 401 5.63 11.93 -13.34
N ALA A 402 6.04 10.67 -13.40
CA ALA A 402 7.00 10.10 -12.47
C ALA A 402 8.45 10.51 -12.77
N MET A 403 8.80 10.54 -14.05
CA MET A 403 10.18 10.62 -14.53
C MET A 403 10.95 11.88 -14.13
N PRO A 404 10.35 13.10 -14.09
CA PRO A 404 11.04 14.31 -13.65
C PRO A 404 11.64 14.21 -12.23
N ASN A 405 11.03 13.44 -11.34
CA ASN A 405 11.53 13.26 -9.97
C ASN A 405 12.54 12.13 -9.82
N LYS A 406 12.92 11.46 -10.90
CA LYS A 406 13.92 10.40 -10.81
C LYS A 406 15.25 11.02 -10.34
N PRO A 407 15.81 10.56 -9.21
CA PRO A 407 17.08 11.07 -8.70
C PRO A 407 18.24 10.69 -9.63
N ASP A 408 19.20 11.60 -9.76
CA ASP A 408 20.46 11.32 -10.42
C ASP A 408 21.30 10.36 -9.56
N ASN A 409 22.07 9.47 -10.21
CA ASN A 409 23.04 8.58 -9.56
C ASN A 409 22.49 7.70 -8.43
N TYR A 410 21.18 7.45 -8.39
CA TYR A 410 20.57 6.58 -7.39
C TYR A 410 20.78 5.10 -7.75
N THR A 411 22.00 4.64 -7.53
CA THR A 411 22.48 3.29 -7.89
C THR A 411 22.52 2.37 -6.68
N ARG A 412 22.63 1.06 -6.93
CA ARG A 412 22.87 0.07 -5.86
C ARG A 412 24.18 0.33 -5.12
N LYS A 413 25.23 0.75 -5.83
CA LYS A 413 26.54 1.07 -5.25
C LYS A 413 26.43 2.21 -4.24
N GLU A 414 25.78 3.31 -4.62
CA GLU A 414 25.58 4.45 -3.71
C GLU A 414 24.68 4.07 -2.53
N HIS A 415 23.60 3.32 -2.76
CA HIS A 415 22.76 2.84 -1.67
C HIS A 415 23.52 2.00 -0.65
N ASP A 416 24.36 1.07 -1.12
CA ASP A 416 25.16 0.22 -0.24
C ASP A 416 26.23 1.04 0.49
N LYS A 417 26.83 2.05 -0.15
CA LYS A 417 27.75 3.01 0.47
C LYS A 417 27.10 3.80 1.61
N HIS A 418 25.95 4.43 1.37
CA HIS A 418 25.21 5.20 2.38
C HIS A 418 24.83 4.31 3.58
N ARG A 419 24.40 3.08 3.30
CA ARG A 419 24.09 2.10 4.35
C ARG A 419 25.32 1.70 5.16
N THR A 420 26.44 1.37 4.51
CA THR A 420 27.69 1.03 5.20
C THR A 420 28.18 2.19 6.06
N LEU A 421 28.08 3.42 5.56
CA LEU A 421 28.41 4.62 6.34
C LEU A 421 27.57 4.72 7.62
N ALA A 422 26.24 4.53 7.52
CA ALA A 422 25.37 4.52 8.69
C ALA A 422 25.73 3.42 9.70
N GLN A 423 26.05 2.21 9.22
CA GLN A 423 26.50 1.10 10.07
C GLN A 423 27.83 1.43 10.78
N THR A 424 28.81 1.94 10.06
CA THR A 424 30.11 2.34 10.62
C THR A 424 29.94 3.41 11.71
N LYS A 425 29.12 4.44 11.46
CA LYS A 425 28.79 5.46 12.47
C LYS A 425 28.11 4.86 13.70
N ALA A 426 27.19 3.92 13.52
CA ALA A 426 26.51 3.23 14.62
C ALA A 426 27.48 2.38 15.46
N HIS A 427 28.41 1.67 14.83
CA HIS A 427 29.46 0.91 15.52
C HIS A 427 30.40 1.83 16.32
N ALA A 428 30.84 2.94 15.73
CA ALA A 428 31.69 3.92 16.41
C ALA A 428 31.00 4.51 17.65
N TYR A 429 29.73 4.93 17.50
CA TYR A 429 28.91 5.41 18.62
C TYR A 429 28.82 4.35 19.74
N ARG A 430 28.56 3.09 19.40
CA ARG A 430 28.43 2.02 20.39
C ARG A 430 29.74 1.78 21.14
N LYS A 431 30.88 1.79 20.44
CA LYS A 431 32.22 1.66 21.04
C LYS A 431 32.47 2.78 22.06
N GLU A 432 32.12 4.01 21.71
CA GLU A 432 32.26 5.16 22.60
C GLU A 432 31.37 5.06 23.85
N GLN A 433 30.11 4.67 23.69
CA GLN A 433 29.20 4.46 24.82
C GLN A 433 29.71 3.39 25.79
N LEU A 434 30.33 2.32 25.27
CA LEU A 434 30.97 1.29 26.12
C LEU A 434 32.20 1.82 26.85
N ARG A 435 33.01 2.67 26.20
CA ARG A 435 34.17 3.33 26.82
C ARG A 435 33.73 4.22 27.99
N LEU A 436 32.73 5.07 27.78
CA LEU A 436 32.18 5.95 28.82
C LEU A 436 31.59 5.16 30.00
N ARG A 437 30.87 4.07 29.73
CA ARG A 437 30.34 3.20 30.79
C ARG A 437 31.44 2.55 31.63
N ARG A 438 32.54 2.14 31.01
CA ARG A 438 33.71 1.60 31.72
C ARG A 438 34.36 2.69 32.60
N ALA A 439 34.60 3.87 32.03
CA ALA A 439 35.16 5.01 32.78
C ALA A 439 34.29 5.38 34.01
N ASN A 440 32.97 5.40 33.85
CA ASN A 440 32.04 5.70 34.95
C ASN A 440 31.99 4.60 36.01
N ARG A 441 32.27 3.33 35.66
CA ARG A 441 32.39 2.25 36.65
C ARG A 441 33.66 2.39 37.48
N TYR A 442 34.78 2.74 36.85
CA TYR A 442 36.02 3.02 37.58
C TYR A 442 35.87 4.19 38.55
N LYS A 443 35.25 5.29 38.12
CA LYS A 443 34.97 6.45 38.97
C LYS A 443 34.03 6.18 40.16
N LYS A 444 33.21 5.13 40.10
CA LYS A 444 32.31 4.74 41.21
C LYS A 444 32.97 3.74 42.17
N ALA A 445 34.07 3.14 41.76
CA ALA A 445 34.81 2.15 42.55
C ALA A 445 36.02 2.79 43.27
N SER A 446 36.52 3.91 42.75
CA SER A 446 37.37 4.89 43.46
C SER A 446 36.52 5.78 44.34
#